data_AF-Q8VUT5-F1
#
_entry.id   AF-Q8VUT5-F1
#
_cell.length_a   1.000
_cell.length_b   1.000
_cell.length_c   1.000
_cell.angle_alpha   90.00
_cell.angle_beta   90.00
_cell.angle_gamma   90.00
#
_symmetry.space_group_name_H-M   'P 1'
#
loop_
_entity.id
_entity.type
_entity.pdbx_description
1 polymer ?
#
loop_
_entity_poly.entity_id
_entity_poly.type
_entity_poly.pdbx_seq_one_letter_code
_entity_poly.pdbx_strand_id
1 'polypeptide(L)'
;MGVMRIGHANLRVMDMDAALRHYQNVLGLKETYRDNAGNVYLKCWDEWDKYSLILSPSDHAGLNHVAYKVENDADLDVLKERIEAYGIRTQMLPEGTLPATGRM
;
A
#
# COMPACT_ATOMS: atom_id res chain seq x y z
N MET A 1 7.13 -16.45 11.88
CA MET A 1 6.16 -16.71 10.80
C MET A 1 4.86 -16.02 11.12
N GLY A 2 4.66 -14.85 10.55
CA GLY A 2 3.45 -14.11 10.84
C GLY A 2 3.30 -12.86 9.98
N VAL A 3 2.04 -12.54 9.69
CA VAL A 3 1.66 -11.20 9.29
C VAL A 3 1.75 -10.32 10.55
N MET A 4 2.60 -9.30 10.52
CA MET A 4 2.78 -8.40 11.65
C MET A 4 1.65 -7.39 11.76
N ARG A 5 1.37 -6.69 10.66
CA ARG A 5 0.41 -5.57 10.58
C ARG A 5 0.04 -5.25 9.15
N ILE A 6 -1.00 -4.43 8.99
CA ILE A 6 -1.25 -3.73 7.73
C ILE A 6 -0.09 -2.76 7.49
N GLY A 7 0.53 -2.85 6.32
CA GLY A 7 1.60 -1.95 5.90
C GLY A 7 1.04 -0.67 5.27
N HIS A 8 0.21 -0.83 4.24
CA HIS A 8 -0.45 0.31 3.60
C HIS A 8 -1.74 -0.12 2.87
N ALA A 9 -2.58 0.86 2.55
CA ALA A 9 -3.73 0.67 1.67
C ALA A 9 -3.65 1.61 0.47
N ASN A 10 -4.13 1.17 -0.70
CA ASN A 10 -4.30 2.01 -1.87
C ASN A 10 -5.80 2.24 -2.14
N LEU A 11 -6.22 3.50 -2.05
CA LEU A 11 -7.59 3.92 -2.29
C LEU A 11 -7.72 4.65 -3.62
N ARG A 12 -8.78 4.32 -4.35
CA ARG A 12 -9.20 5.03 -5.56
C ARG A 12 -9.99 6.28 -5.18
N VAL A 13 -9.56 7.41 -5.71
CA VAL A 13 -10.16 8.72 -5.44
C VAL A 13 -10.58 9.42 -6.73
N MET A 14 -11.76 10.03 -6.71
CA MET A 14 -12.35 10.70 -7.88
C MET A 14 -11.92 12.15 -8.04
N ASP A 15 -11.61 12.80 -6.92
CA ASP A 15 -11.08 14.16 -6.87
C ASP A 15 -9.87 14.15 -5.93
N MET A 16 -8.68 14.26 -6.52
CA MET A 16 -7.42 14.21 -5.79
C MET A 16 -7.28 15.43 -4.87
N ASP A 17 -7.70 16.62 -5.29
CA ASP A 17 -7.56 17.82 -4.49
C ASP A 17 -8.49 17.77 -3.27
N ALA A 18 -9.73 17.28 -3.43
CA ALA A 18 -10.64 17.06 -2.32
C ALA A 18 -10.12 15.99 -1.35
N ALA A 19 -9.59 14.88 -1.88
CA ALA A 19 -9.02 13.83 -1.05
C ALA A 19 -7.81 14.34 -0.26
N LEU A 20 -6.89 15.06 -0.90
CA LEU A 20 -5.72 15.62 -0.23
C LEU A 20 -6.10 16.63 0.86
N ARG A 21 -7.06 17.52 0.59
CA ARG A 21 -7.59 18.42 1.63
C ARG A 21 -8.11 17.64 2.83
N HIS A 22 -8.83 16.54 2.61
CA HIS A 22 -9.32 15.71 3.71
C HIS A 22 -8.18 15.01 4.47
N TYR A 23 -7.35 14.23 3.78
CA TYR A 23 -6.33 13.43 4.44
C TYR A 23 -5.20 14.27 5.05
N GLN A 24 -4.82 15.40 4.44
CA GLN A 24 -3.76 16.25 4.97
C GLN A 24 -4.29 17.26 5.99
N ASN A 25 -5.36 17.99 5.68
CA ASN A 25 -5.76 19.14 6.51
C ASN A 25 -6.75 18.76 7.62
N VAL A 26 -7.54 17.70 7.43
CA VAL A 26 -8.50 17.22 8.45
C VAL A 26 -7.87 16.12 9.28
N LEU A 27 -7.32 15.08 8.64
CA LEU A 27 -6.73 13.94 9.34
C LEU A 27 -5.26 14.16 9.74
N GLY A 28 -4.56 15.11 9.12
CA GLY A 28 -3.18 15.42 9.48
C GLY A 28 -2.11 14.48 8.91
N LEU A 29 -2.43 13.70 7.86
CA LEU A 29 -1.44 12.84 7.21
C LEU A 29 -0.43 13.70 6.44
N LYS A 30 0.82 13.22 6.41
CA LYS A 30 1.92 13.89 5.71
C LYS A 30 2.14 13.24 4.37
N GLU A 31 2.23 14.05 3.33
CA GLU A 31 2.66 13.58 2.02
C GLU A 31 4.16 13.31 2.01
N THR A 32 4.55 12.17 1.46
CA THR A 32 5.94 11.72 1.42
C THR A 32 6.46 11.58 0.00
N TYR A 33 5.58 11.30 -0.95
CA TYR A 33 5.97 11.09 -2.34
C TYR A 33 4.77 11.28 -3.28
N ARG A 34 5.08 11.64 -4.53
CA ARG A 34 4.15 11.61 -5.67
C ARG A 34 4.84 10.92 -6.83
N ASP A 35 4.13 10.03 -7.50
CA ASP A 35 4.65 9.40 -8.72
C ASP A 35 4.19 10.11 -9.99
N ASN A 36 4.78 9.73 -11.11
CA ASN A 36 4.47 10.29 -12.43
C ASN A 36 3.07 9.89 -12.94
N ALA A 37 2.43 8.88 -12.33
CA ALA A 37 1.07 8.46 -12.65
C ALA A 37 0.01 9.27 -11.89
N GLY A 38 0.44 10.17 -11.00
CA GLY A 38 -0.45 11.02 -10.21
C GLY A 38 -0.92 10.39 -8.90
N ASN A 39 -0.34 9.26 -8.47
CA ASN A 39 -0.61 8.71 -7.15
C ASN A 39 0.11 9.54 -6.08
N VAL A 40 -0.56 9.73 -4.94
CA VAL A 40 -0.01 10.45 -3.80
C VAL A 40 0.15 9.51 -2.62
N TYR A 41 1.34 9.51 -2.04
CA TYR A 41 1.72 8.65 -0.94
C TYR A 41 1.73 9.47 0.34
N LEU A 42 0.97 9.01 1.32
CA LEU A 42 0.72 9.68 2.58
C LEU A 42 1.13 8.76 3.74
N LYS A 43 1.57 9.37 4.84
CA LYS A 43 1.90 8.67 6.07
C LYS A 43 1.30 9.32 7.30
N CYS A 44 0.96 8.49 8.27
CA CYS A 44 0.63 8.94 9.62
C CYS A 44 1.89 9.48 10.32
N TRP A 45 1.70 10.31 11.34
CA TRP A 45 2.82 10.93 12.07
C TRP A 45 3.78 9.90 12.68
N ASP A 46 3.25 8.85 13.30
CA ASP A 46 4.01 7.78 13.97
C ASP A 46 4.40 6.63 13.02
N GLU A 47 4.14 6.78 11.71
CA GLU A 47 4.50 5.73 10.75
C GLU A 47 6.00 5.74 10.45
N TRP A 48 6.60 4.56 10.64
CA TRP A 48 8.01 4.28 10.41
C TRP A 48 8.29 3.92 8.95
N ASP A 49 7.35 3.22 8.31
CA ASP A 49 7.45 2.89 6.90
C ASP A 49 7.29 4.17 6.02
N LYS A 50 7.63 4.10 4.73
CA LYS A 50 7.66 5.29 3.85
C LYS A 50 6.28 5.91 3.62
N TYR A 51 5.22 5.12 3.71
CA TYR A 51 3.84 5.53 3.59
C TYR A 51 2.92 4.46 4.19
N SER A 52 1.72 4.87 4.60
CA SER A 52 0.66 3.98 5.09
C SER A 52 -0.64 4.10 4.27
N LEU A 53 -0.75 5.12 3.43
CA LEU A 53 -1.89 5.33 2.54
C LEU A 53 -1.42 5.81 1.17
N ILE A 54 -2.00 5.25 0.11
CA ILE A 54 -1.81 5.67 -1.26
C ILE A 54 -3.16 6.13 -1.80
N LEU A 55 -3.20 7.31 -2.40
CA LEU A 55 -4.35 7.82 -3.13
C LEU A 55 -4.07 7.72 -4.62
N SER A 56 -4.90 6.95 -5.33
CA SER A 56 -4.80 6.74 -6.77
C SER A 56 -5.98 7.39 -7.49
N PRO A 57 -5.75 8.27 -8.48
CA PRO A 57 -6.83 8.90 -9.22
C PRO A 57 -7.61 7.84 -10.04
N SER A 58 -8.95 7.91 -10.00
CA SER A 58 -9.85 6.97 -10.71
C SER A 58 -11.22 7.60 -10.91
N ASP A 59 -11.96 7.15 -11.91
CA ASP A 59 -13.35 7.49 -12.20
C ASP A 59 -14.38 6.95 -11.18
N HIS A 60 -13.99 6.00 -10.34
CA HIS A 60 -14.86 5.43 -9.30
C HIS A 60 -14.12 5.24 -7.95
N ALA A 61 -14.87 5.34 -6.84
CA ALA A 61 -14.34 5.04 -5.52
C ALA A 61 -14.03 3.53 -5.35
N GLY A 62 -13.07 3.20 -4.49
CA GLY A 62 -12.81 1.81 -4.10
C GLY A 62 -11.43 1.57 -3.51
N LEU A 63 -11.14 0.30 -3.25
CA LEU A 63 -9.88 -0.19 -2.69
C LEU A 63 -9.15 -0.97 -3.78
N ASN A 64 -7.96 -0.51 -4.16
CA ASN A 64 -7.10 -1.23 -5.11
C ASN A 64 -6.47 -2.44 -4.42
N HIS A 65 -5.80 -2.21 -3.30
CA HIS A 65 -5.18 -3.26 -2.51
C HIS A 65 -4.93 -2.84 -1.06
N VAL A 66 -4.73 -3.85 -0.21
CA VAL A 66 -4.17 -3.72 1.15
C VAL A 66 -2.92 -4.57 1.20
N ALA A 67 -1.83 -3.98 1.66
CA ALA A 67 -0.57 -4.68 1.86
C ALA A 67 -0.42 -5.05 3.34
N TYR A 68 0.09 -6.26 3.57
CA TYR A 68 0.40 -6.79 4.89
C TYR A 68 1.90 -6.98 5.02
N LYS A 69 2.49 -6.44 6.08
CA LYS A 69 3.92 -6.59 6.37
C LYS A 69 4.13 -7.93 7.09
N VAL A 70 5.06 -8.73 6.58
CA VAL A 70 5.47 -9.99 7.22
C VAL A 70 6.69 -9.77 8.09
N GLU A 71 6.90 -10.68 9.04
CA GLU A 71 8.03 -10.63 9.97
C GLU A 71 9.36 -10.94 9.29
N ASN A 72 9.40 -11.98 8.45
CA ASN A 72 10.61 -12.42 7.75
C ASN A 72 10.36 -12.54 6.25
N ASP A 73 11.42 -12.39 5.46
CA ASP A 73 11.33 -12.57 4.01
C ASP A 73 10.77 -13.95 3.62
N ALA A 74 11.30 -15.01 4.23
CA ALA A 74 10.86 -16.39 3.99
C ALA A 74 9.36 -16.63 4.28
N ASP A 75 8.71 -15.78 5.08
CA ASP A 75 7.28 -15.91 5.35
C ASP A 75 6.43 -15.69 4.09
N LEU A 76 6.90 -14.91 3.11
CA LEU A 76 6.19 -14.71 1.84
C LEU A 76 6.15 -16.00 1.01
N ASP A 77 7.20 -16.82 1.02
CA ASP A 77 7.21 -18.10 0.29
C ASP A 77 6.22 -19.08 0.91
N VAL A 78 6.22 -19.19 2.25
CA VAL A 78 5.28 -20.06 2.96
C VAL A 78 3.84 -19.58 2.79
N LEU A 79 3.59 -18.27 2.81
CA LEU A 79 2.26 -17.71 2.58
C LEU A 79 1.79 -17.95 1.14
N LYS A 80 2.68 -17.81 0.15
CA LYS A 80 2.39 -18.12 -1.24
C LYS A 80 1.88 -19.56 -1.39
N GLU A 81 2.63 -20.53 -0.88
CA GLU A 81 2.25 -21.95 -0.98
C GLU A 81 0.87 -22.21 -0.34
N ARG A 82 0.60 -21.62 0.83
CA ARG A 82 -0.69 -21.77 1.52
C ARG A 82 -1.85 -21.15 0.75
N ILE A 83 -1.66 -19.97 0.17
CA ILE A 83 -2.70 -19.27 -0.60
C ILE A 83 -2.99 -20.02 -1.90
N GLU A 84 -1.95 -20.53 -2.57
CA GLU A 84 -2.10 -21.35 -3.77
C GLU A 84 -2.77 -22.70 -3.47
N ALA A 85 -2.43 -23.34 -2.35
CA ALA A 85 -3.10 -24.56 -1.89
C ALA A 85 -4.59 -24.33 -1.57
N TYR A 86 -4.96 -23.13 -1.13
CA TYR A 86 -6.36 -22.72 -0.95
C TYR A 86 -7.09 -22.47 -2.29
N GLY A 87 -6.37 -22.44 -3.41
CA GLY A 87 -6.92 -22.26 -4.75
C GLY A 87 -6.93 -20.81 -5.24
N ILE A 88 -6.22 -19.89 -4.58
CA ILE A 88 -6.07 -18.51 -5.03
C ILE A 88 -4.74 -18.34 -5.74
N ARG A 89 -4.77 -17.80 -6.95
CA ARG A 89 -3.56 -17.51 -7.72
C ARG A 89 -2.75 -16.40 -7.06
N THR A 90 -1.45 -16.62 -6.91
CA THR A 90 -0.52 -15.59 -6.44
C THR A 90 0.44 -15.14 -7.55
N GLN A 91 1.05 -13.98 -7.35
CA GLN A 91 2.12 -13.46 -8.20
C GLN A 91 3.17 -12.81 -7.31
N MET A 92 4.44 -13.14 -7.53
CA MET A 92 5.56 -12.42 -6.94
C MET A 92 5.90 -11.22 -7.82
N LEU A 93 5.96 -10.04 -7.23
CA LEU A 93 6.31 -8.81 -7.94
C LEU A 93 7.78 -8.45 -7.65
N PRO A 94 8.53 -7.96 -8.64
CA PRO A 94 9.92 -7.54 -8.44
C PRO A 94 9.99 -6.31 -7.52
N GLU A 95 11.17 -6.10 -6.92
CA GLU A 95 11.44 -4.89 -6.14
C GLU A 95 11.16 -3.62 -6.96
N GLY A 96 10.60 -2.61 -6.31
CA GLY A 96 10.32 -1.33 -6.94
C GLY A 96 9.08 -1.32 -7.84
N THR A 97 8.35 -2.44 -7.97
CA THR A 97 7.02 -2.44 -8.61
C THR A 97 6.10 -1.40 -7.97
N LEU A 98 6.18 -1.27 -6.64
CA LEU A 98 5.64 -0.16 -5.89
C LEU A 98 6.80 0.52 -5.14
N PRO A 99 6.87 1.87 -5.11
CA PRO A 99 8.02 2.58 -4.53
C PRO A 99 8.34 2.12 -3.10
N ALA A 100 9.62 1.91 -2.83
CA ALA A 100 10.14 1.48 -1.52
C ALA A 100 9.54 0.16 -0.97
N THR A 101 9.12 -0.74 -1.85
CA THR A 101 8.66 -2.09 -1.49
C THR A 101 9.31 -3.14 -2.38
N GLY A 102 9.42 -4.36 -1.84
CA GLY A 102 9.98 -5.52 -2.53
C GLY A 102 10.97 -6.28 -1.66
N ARG A 103 11.35 -7.46 -2.15
CA ARG A 103 12.46 -8.26 -1.61
C ARG A 103 13.76 -7.70 -2.21
N MET A 104 14.77 -7.48 -1.37
CA MET A 104 16.15 -7.14 -1.79
C MET A 104 17.00 -8.41 -1.89
#